data_AF-A0A845ZUF5-F1
#
_entry.id   AF-A0A845ZUF5-F1
#
_cell.length_a   1.000
_cell.length_b   1.000
_cell.length_c   1.000
_cell.angle_alpha   90.00
_cell.angle_beta   90.00
_cell.angle_gamma   90.00
#
_symmetry.space_group_name_H-M   'P 1'
#
loop_
_entity.id
_entity.type
_entity.pdbx_description
1 polymer ?
#
loop_
_entity_poly.entity_id
_entity_poly.type
_entity_poly.pdbx_seq_one_letter_code
_entity_poly.pdbx_strand_id
1 'polypeptide(L)'
;MNEERLQAYRKLIDQLLAESNDQEVSQILNSYRDLVDGGLQQTMLAVAEDLRIQGDLDKSNFLMNIVGKLMGLHRNISDAQLNFLLEVLQATGDSRGDAQVVYPLLANNTDKLDARLAEQFRPWATTRIAEAEADEAKSLAAVIFLFSILIAQFPLGDKASNIEIAITGYEVALTVVTRKELPEQWASNQNNLGNAYRDRIKGQKAQNLEDAIACYQLALAVYTREAFPVDWAMTQNNLGLAYLDRITGQKAQNLEDAIACYQLALEVRTRDTFPIDWARTQYNLGNAYLERITGEKAQNLENAIPCYELALSVYTREAFPVHWAGTQYNLGNAYLKRIIGQKAQNLEDAIACYKSTLAVFTRDTF
;
A
#
# COMPACT_ATOMS: atom_id res chain seq x y z
N MET A 1 11.68 -21.09 -13.31
CA MET A 1 11.68 -21.67 -11.95
C MET A 1 13.10 -21.55 -11.42
N ASN A 2 13.29 -21.00 -10.21
CA ASN A 2 14.64 -20.79 -9.65
C ASN A 2 15.30 -22.16 -9.38
N GLU A 3 16.49 -22.39 -9.93
CA GLU A 3 17.22 -23.66 -9.85
C GLU A 3 17.53 -24.05 -8.40
N GLU A 4 17.77 -23.06 -7.55
CA GLU A 4 17.94 -23.21 -6.10
C GLU A 4 16.67 -23.73 -5.41
N ARG A 5 15.49 -23.27 -5.85
CA ARG A 5 14.20 -23.68 -5.26
C ARG A 5 13.85 -25.11 -5.65
N LEU A 6 14.17 -25.52 -6.88
CA LEU A 6 14.01 -26.90 -7.32
C LEU A 6 14.94 -27.85 -6.55
N GLN A 7 16.19 -27.45 -6.29
CA GLN A 7 17.10 -28.23 -5.45
C GLN A 7 16.59 -28.34 -4.01
N ALA A 8 16.03 -27.26 -3.46
CA ALA A 8 15.42 -27.28 -2.13
C ALA A 8 14.20 -28.22 -2.07
N TYR A 9 13.35 -28.24 -3.10
CA TYR A 9 12.24 -29.21 -3.20
C TYR A 9 12.74 -30.64 -3.26
N ARG A 10 13.75 -30.94 -4.08
CA ARG A 10 14.33 -32.29 -4.18
C ARG A 10 14.91 -32.74 -2.85
N LYS A 11 15.65 -31.87 -2.15
CA LYS A 11 16.20 -32.16 -0.83
C LYS A 11 15.11 -32.46 0.20
N LEU A 12 14.01 -31.71 0.19
CA LEU A 12 12.87 -31.96 1.06
C LEU A 12 12.20 -33.30 0.72
N ILE A 13 12.02 -33.61 -0.57
CA ILE A 13 11.44 -34.88 -1.02
C ILE A 13 12.32 -36.06 -0.60
N ASP A 14 13.64 -35.95 -0.75
CA ASP A 14 14.59 -36.98 -0.33
C ASP A 14 14.53 -37.24 1.18
N GLN A 15 14.38 -36.17 1.98
CA GLN A 15 14.16 -36.31 3.43
C GLN A 15 12.85 -37.00 3.75
N LEU A 16 11.75 -36.63 3.09
CA LEU A 16 10.45 -37.27 3.30
C LEU A 16 10.48 -38.75 2.92
N LEU A 17 11.16 -39.11 1.83
CA LEU A 17 11.32 -40.49 1.38
C LEU A 17 12.22 -41.35 2.27
N ALA A 18 13.05 -40.73 3.11
CA ALA A 18 13.89 -41.42 4.08
C ALA A 18 13.14 -41.80 5.37
N GLU A 19 11.99 -41.17 5.62
CA GLU A 19 11.21 -41.37 6.84
C GLU A 19 10.05 -42.36 6.65
N SER A 20 9.71 -43.08 7.72
CA SER A 20 8.61 -44.06 7.73
C SER A 20 7.51 -43.75 8.75
N ASN A 21 7.64 -42.63 9.49
CA ASN A 21 6.75 -42.24 10.58
C ASN A 21 5.95 -40.95 10.25
N ASP A 22 4.63 -41.02 10.34
CA ASP A 22 3.71 -39.90 10.07
C ASP A 22 3.94 -38.66 10.97
N GLN A 23 4.45 -38.86 12.19
CA GLN A 23 4.73 -37.78 13.14
C GLN A 23 5.99 -36.98 12.73
N GLU A 24 6.99 -37.66 12.18
CA GLU A 24 8.24 -37.07 11.68
C GLU A 24 8.02 -36.35 10.35
N VAL A 25 7.19 -36.92 9.46
CA VAL A 25 6.74 -36.27 8.21
C VAL A 25 6.10 -34.90 8.50
N SER A 26 5.27 -34.82 9.53
CA SER A 26 4.60 -33.57 9.92
C SER A 26 5.58 -32.53 10.49
N GLN A 27 6.64 -32.98 11.18
CA GLN A 27 7.70 -32.09 11.69
C GLN A 27 8.59 -31.58 10.55
N ILE A 28 8.92 -32.43 9.58
CA ILE A 28 9.68 -32.05 8.38
C ILE A 28 8.90 -31.04 7.54
N LEU A 29 7.61 -31.28 7.25
CA LEU A 29 6.82 -30.32 6.48
C LEU A 29 6.69 -28.95 7.19
N ASN A 30 6.67 -28.95 8.53
CA ASN A 30 6.65 -27.71 9.31
C ASN A 30 8.00 -26.97 9.31
N SER A 31 9.14 -27.67 9.33
CA SER A 31 10.46 -27.03 9.25
C SER A 31 10.76 -26.45 7.87
N TYR A 32 10.04 -26.91 6.84
CA TYR A 32 10.12 -26.41 5.46
C TYR A 32 8.85 -25.68 5.00
N ARG A 33 8.12 -25.03 5.91
CA ARG A 33 6.83 -24.37 5.61
C ARG A 33 6.88 -23.40 4.41
N ASP A 34 7.99 -22.71 4.20
CA ASP A 34 8.19 -21.75 3.10
C ASP A 34 8.35 -22.41 1.71
N LEU A 35 8.57 -23.73 1.68
CA LEU A 35 8.62 -24.54 0.47
C LEU A 35 7.29 -25.26 0.20
N VAL A 36 6.33 -25.26 1.14
CA VAL A 36 5.04 -25.93 0.97
C VAL A 36 4.10 -25.07 0.11
N ASP A 37 4.31 -25.15 -1.21
CA ASP A 37 3.58 -24.43 -2.23
C ASP A 37 3.20 -25.34 -3.43
N GLY A 38 2.57 -24.78 -4.46
CA GLY A 38 2.22 -25.53 -5.67
C GLY A 38 3.41 -26.09 -6.44
N GLY A 39 4.61 -25.50 -6.32
CA GLY A 39 5.83 -25.98 -6.96
C GLY A 39 6.37 -27.26 -6.33
N LEU A 40 6.32 -27.36 -5.00
CA LEU A 40 6.67 -28.59 -4.29
C LEU A 40 5.70 -29.73 -4.65
N GLN A 41 4.40 -29.45 -4.73
CA GLN A 41 3.38 -30.44 -5.11
C GLN A 41 3.65 -31.02 -6.50
N GLN A 42 3.93 -30.16 -7.49
CA GLN A 42 4.27 -30.61 -8.84
C GLN A 42 5.56 -31.44 -8.86
N THR A 43 6.56 -31.04 -8.08
CA THR A 43 7.82 -31.78 -7.99
C THR A 43 7.61 -33.15 -7.32
N MET A 44 6.79 -33.24 -6.27
CA MET A 44 6.40 -34.49 -5.63
C MET A 44 5.63 -35.42 -6.58
N LEU A 45 4.70 -34.88 -7.39
CA LEU A 45 3.97 -35.65 -8.39
C LEU A 45 4.92 -36.22 -9.47
N ALA A 46 5.88 -35.42 -9.94
CA ALA A 46 6.88 -35.87 -10.90
C ALA A 46 7.78 -36.96 -10.33
N VAL A 47 8.26 -36.81 -9.09
CA VAL A 47 9.09 -37.82 -8.43
C VAL A 47 8.29 -39.10 -8.12
N ALA A 48 7.03 -38.97 -7.72
CA ALA A 48 6.15 -40.13 -7.49
C ALA A 48 5.93 -40.93 -8.78
N GLU A 49 5.82 -40.26 -9.92
CA GLU A 49 5.71 -40.91 -11.23
C GLU A 49 7.01 -41.61 -11.65
N ASP A 50 8.17 -40.97 -11.45
CA ASP A 50 9.48 -41.60 -11.71
C ASP A 50 9.69 -42.87 -10.86
N LEU A 51 9.33 -42.81 -9.57
CA LEU A 51 9.39 -43.97 -8.67
C LEU A 51 8.45 -45.10 -9.11
N ARG A 52 7.26 -44.74 -9.61
CA ARG A 52 6.30 -45.70 -10.15
C ARG A 52 6.86 -46.40 -11.39
N ILE A 53 7.50 -45.66 -12.30
CA ILE A 53 8.17 -46.21 -13.50
C ILE A 53 9.33 -47.13 -13.11
N GLN A 54 10.06 -46.80 -12.04
CA GLN A 54 11.16 -47.61 -11.52
C GLN A 54 10.70 -48.82 -10.68
N GLY A 55 9.41 -48.94 -10.39
CA GLY A 55 8.81 -50.05 -9.64
C GLY A 55 8.79 -49.87 -8.12
N ASP A 56 9.20 -48.72 -7.58
CA ASP A 56 9.12 -48.38 -6.15
C ASP A 56 7.72 -47.82 -5.81
N LEU A 57 6.73 -48.71 -5.85
CA LEU A 57 5.31 -48.37 -5.68
C LEU A 57 5.00 -47.85 -4.26
N ASP A 58 5.72 -48.30 -3.25
CA ASP A 58 5.50 -47.89 -1.85
C ASP A 58 5.85 -46.42 -1.65
N LYS A 59 7.02 -45.99 -2.12
CA LYS A 59 7.42 -44.57 -2.06
C LYS A 59 6.59 -43.68 -2.97
N SER A 60 6.20 -44.19 -4.13
CA SER A 60 5.28 -43.48 -5.03
C SER A 60 3.94 -43.20 -4.32
N ASN A 61 3.32 -44.22 -3.73
CA ASN A 61 2.05 -44.08 -3.01
C ASN A 61 2.18 -43.20 -1.76
N PHE A 62 3.32 -43.25 -1.06
CA PHE A 62 3.61 -42.40 0.08
C PHE A 62 3.65 -40.91 -0.29
N LEU A 63 4.38 -40.55 -1.36
CA LEU A 63 4.38 -39.18 -1.87
C LEU A 63 2.98 -38.74 -2.30
N MET A 64 2.22 -39.60 -3.00
CA MET A 64 0.85 -39.31 -3.41
C MET A 64 -0.09 -39.06 -2.22
N ASN A 65 0.08 -39.78 -1.10
CA ASN A 65 -0.68 -39.53 0.13
C ASN A 65 -0.32 -38.17 0.75
N ILE A 66 0.98 -37.83 0.81
CA ILE A 66 1.42 -36.50 1.26
C ILE A 66 0.84 -35.41 0.37
N VAL A 67 0.88 -35.57 -0.97
CA VAL A 67 0.26 -34.60 -1.89
C VAL A 67 -1.25 -34.50 -1.62
N GLY A 68 -1.94 -35.61 -1.37
CA GLY A 68 -3.36 -35.61 -0.97
C GLY A 68 -3.63 -34.85 0.33
N LYS A 69 -2.81 -35.07 1.37
CA LYS A 69 -2.88 -34.34 2.65
C LYS A 69 -2.60 -32.84 2.44
N LEU A 70 -1.59 -32.49 1.64
CA LEU A 70 -1.25 -31.11 1.28
C LEU A 70 -2.38 -30.43 0.49
N MET A 71 -3.02 -31.14 -0.45
CA MET A 71 -4.19 -30.66 -1.17
C MET A 71 -5.38 -30.44 -0.24
N GLY A 72 -5.62 -31.35 0.71
CA GLY A 72 -6.68 -31.20 1.73
C GLY A 72 -6.43 -30.04 2.68
N LEU A 73 -5.18 -29.85 3.13
CA LEU A 73 -4.77 -28.69 3.94
C LEU A 73 -4.92 -27.38 3.16
N HIS A 74 -4.55 -27.36 1.88
CA HIS A 74 -4.69 -26.17 1.04
C HIS A 74 -6.17 -25.82 0.78
N ARG A 75 -7.03 -26.82 0.55
CA ARG A 75 -8.49 -26.62 0.44
C ARG A 75 -9.10 -26.11 1.74
N ASN A 76 -8.79 -26.72 2.89
CA ASN A 76 -9.33 -26.29 4.18
C ASN A 76 -8.89 -24.87 4.57
N ILE A 77 -7.64 -24.50 4.26
CA ILE A 77 -7.12 -23.14 4.48
C ILE A 77 -7.79 -22.15 3.52
N SER A 78 -7.99 -22.54 2.26
CA SER A 78 -8.72 -21.73 1.27
C SER A 78 -10.17 -21.48 1.68
N ASP A 79 -10.88 -22.50 2.18
CA ASP A 79 -12.26 -22.35 2.65
C ASP A 79 -12.34 -21.43 3.87
N ALA A 80 -11.38 -21.52 4.80
CA ALA A 80 -11.34 -20.65 5.97
C ALA A 80 -11.05 -19.17 5.62
N GLN A 81 -10.13 -18.92 4.68
CA GLN A 81 -9.81 -17.57 4.21
C GLN A 81 -10.96 -16.95 3.41
N LEU A 82 -11.60 -17.74 2.54
CA LEU A 82 -12.74 -17.28 1.77
C LEU A 82 -13.95 -17.03 2.66
N ASN A 83 -14.24 -17.89 3.63
CA ASN A 83 -15.32 -17.68 4.58
C ASN A 83 -15.12 -16.39 5.38
N PHE A 84 -13.88 -16.12 5.81
CA PHE A 84 -13.54 -14.86 6.47
C PHE A 84 -13.73 -13.65 5.54
N LEU A 85 -13.29 -13.74 4.27
CA LEU A 85 -13.52 -12.68 3.29
C LEU A 85 -15.01 -12.37 3.14
N LEU A 86 -15.84 -13.40 3.02
CA LEU A 86 -17.29 -13.27 2.88
C LEU A 86 -17.93 -12.60 4.10
N GLU A 87 -17.52 -13.01 5.31
CA GLU A 87 -17.97 -12.40 6.57
C GLU A 87 -17.65 -10.90 6.62
N VAL A 88 -16.41 -10.53 6.26
CA VAL A 88 -15.98 -9.13 6.28
C VAL A 88 -16.67 -8.30 5.19
N LEU A 89 -16.85 -8.84 3.98
CA LEU A 89 -17.58 -8.16 2.92
C LEU A 89 -19.05 -7.97 3.29
N GLN A 90 -19.68 -8.98 3.89
CA GLN A 90 -21.04 -8.86 4.40
C GLN A 90 -21.14 -7.77 5.47
N ALA A 91 -20.26 -7.79 6.49
CA ALA A 91 -20.23 -6.76 7.52
C ALA A 91 -19.98 -5.36 6.94
N THR A 92 -19.14 -5.26 5.91
CA THR A 92 -18.89 -4.01 5.17
C THR A 92 -20.15 -3.53 4.46
N GLY A 93 -20.89 -4.42 3.80
CA GLY A 93 -22.15 -4.09 3.13
C GLY A 93 -23.24 -3.66 4.13
N ASP A 94 -23.45 -4.46 5.18
CA ASP A 94 -24.48 -4.24 6.20
C ASP A 94 -24.26 -2.92 6.95
N SER A 95 -23.00 -2.57 7.22
CA SER A 95 -22.63 -1.34 7.92
C SER A 95 -22.36 -0.15 6.99
N ARG A 96 -22.42 -0.32 5.66
CA ARG A 96 -22.02 0.68 4.66
C ARG A 96 -20.58 1.18 4.85
N GLY A 97 -19.67 0.27 5.24
CA GLY A 97 -18.26 0.56 5.43
C GLY A 97 -17.93 1.25 6.74
N ASP A 98 -18.72 1.02 7.81
CA ASP A 98 -18.38 1.56 9.13
C ASP A 98 -17.17 0.82 9.72
N ALA A 99 -16.07 1.55 9.89
CA ALA A 99 -14.84 1.04 10.49
C ALA A 99 -15.06 0.48 11.90
N GLN A 100 -16.02 1.00 12.68
CA GLN A 100 -16.32 0.49 14.03
C GLN A 100 -16.90 -0.93 14.01
N VAL A 101 -17.52 -1.33 12.90
CA VAL A 101 -18.07 -2.68 12.70
C VAL A 101 -17.01 -3.60 12.09
N VAL A 102 -16.27 -3.11 11.08
CA VAL A 102 -15.36 -3.94 10.29
C VAL A 102 -14.01 -4.16 10.99
N TYR A 103 -13.43 -3.13 11.62
CA TYR A 103 -12.10 -3.25 12.23
C TYR A 103 -11.99 -4.31 13.32
N PRO A 104 -12.98 -4.53 14.21
CA PRO A 104 -12.95 -5.64 15.15
C PRO A 104 -12.84 -7.01 14.47
N LEU A 105 -13.52 -7.23 13.35
CA LEU A 105 -13.43 -8.49 12.59
C LEU A 105 -12.03 -8.68 12.01
N LEU A 106 -11.45 -7.62 11.43
CA LEU A 106 -10.08 -7.65 10.92
C LEU A 106 -9.05 -7.91 12.05
N ALA A 107 -9.22 -7.23 13.19
CA ALA A 107 -8.32 -7.34 14.34
C ALA A 107 -8.32 -8.75 14.94
N ASN A 108 -9.47 -9.42 14.97
CA ASN A 108 -9.58 -10.79 15.47
C ASN A 108 -9.07 -11.85 14.50
N ASN A 109 -8.71 -11.48 13.27
CA ASN A 109 -8.34 -12.40 12.19
C ASN A 109 -7.09 -11.92 11.43
N THR A 110 -6.17 -11.23 12.10
CA THR A 110 -4.96 -10.70 11.46
C THR A 110 -4.07 -11.79 10.85
N ASP A 111 -4.17 -13.02 11.34
CA ASP A 111 -3.50 -14.21 10.79
C ASP A 111 -4.00 -14.59 9.39
N LYS A 112 -5.22 -14.17 9.02
CA LYS A 112 -5.82 -14.40 7.69
C LYS A 112 -5.56 -13.24 6.72
N LEU A 113 -5.06 -12.11 7.19
CA LEU A 113 -4.70 -10.94 6.36
C LEU A 113 -3.32 -11.12 5.73
N ASP A 114 -3.19 -12.12 4.86
CA ASP A 114 -1.94 -12.50 4.22
C ASP A 114 -2.03 -12.46 2.68
N ALA A 115 -0.93 -12.81 2.02
CA ALA A 115 -0.87 -12.83 0.55
C ALA A 115 -1.88 -13.80 -0.09
N ARG A 116 -2.24 -14.89 0.60
CA ARG A 116 -3.14 -15.92 0.07
C ARG A 116 -4.57 -15.41 0.02
N LEU A 117 -4.96 -14.55 0.96
CA LEU A 117 -6.26 -13.88 0.91
C LEU A 117 -6.38 -13.01 -0.35
N ALA A 118 -5.35 -12.24 -0.71
CA ALA A 118 -5.34 -11.47 -1.95
C ALA A 118 -5.39 -12.38 -3.21
N GLU A 119 -4.64 -13.48 -3.21
CA GLU A 119 -4.62 -14.47 -4.30
C GLU A 119 -5.98 -15.12 -4.54
N GLN A 120 -6.75 -15.38 -3.48
CA GLN A 120 -8.10 -15.96 -3.59
C GLN A 120 -9.19 -14.92 -3.84
N PHE A 121 -9.01 -13.70 -3.31
CA PHE A 121 -9.98 -12.62 -3.44
C PHE A 121 -10.28 -12.31 -4.91
N ARG A 122 -9.23 -12.16 -5.74
CA ARG A 122 -9.40 -11.83 -7.16
C ARG A 122 -10.25 -12.85 -7.93
N PRO A 123 -9.87 -14.14 -8.03
CA PRO A 123 -10.63 -15.10 -8.81
C PRO A 123 -12.06 -15.22 -8.29
N TRP A 124 -12.25 -15.30 -6.97
CA TRP A 124 -13.60 -15.34 -6.39
C TRP A 124 -14.45 -14.14 -6.80
N ALA A 125 -13.92 -12.92 -6.62
CA ALA A 125 -14.69 -11.71 -6.88
C ALA A 125 -14.97 -11.54 -8.37
N THR A 126 -14.02 -11.84 -9.25
CA THR A 126 -14.22 -11.78 -10.71
C THR A 126 -15.26 -12.79 -11.18
N THR A 127 -15.24 -14.02 -10.65
CA THR A 127 -16.25 -15.04 -10.97
C THR A 127 -17.63 -14.61 -10.50
N ARG A 128 -17.74 -14.12 -9.25
CA ARG A 128 -19.01 -13.66 -8.70
C ARG A 128 -19.60 -12.48 -9.46
N ILE A 129 -18.77 -11.51 -9.85
CA ILE A 129 -19.18 -10.37 -10.66
C ILE A 129 -19.66 -10.82 -12.05
N ALA A 130 -18.97 -11.77 -12.68
CA ALA A 130 -19.33 -12.27 -14.00
C ALA A 130 -20.63 -13.10 -14.01
N GLU A 131 -20.93 -13.78 -12.90
CA GLU A 131 -22.14 -14.59 -12.71
C GLU A 131 -23.36 -13.77 -12.27
N ALA A 132 -23.15 -12.56 -11.75
CA ALA A 132 -24.20 -11.71 -11.19
C ALA A 132 -24.92 -10.86 -12.24
N GLU A 133 -26.18 -10.53 -11.96
CA GLU A 133 -26.91 -9.51 -12.72
C GLU A 133 -26.27 -8.12 -12.55
N ALA A 134 -26.53 -7.21 -13.48
CA ALA A 134 -25.81 -5.93 -13.53
C ALA A 134 -25.89 -5.10 -12.24
N ASP A 135 -27.06 -5.04 -11.59
CA ASP A 135 -27.26 -4.28 -10.35
C ASP A 135 -26.60 -4.97 -9.13
N GLU A 136 -26.58 -6.30 -9.12
CA GLU A 136 -25.90 -7.09 -8.09
C GLU A 136 -24.39 -6.96 -8.22
N ALA A 137 -23.85 -7.03 -9.45
CA ALA A 137 -22.44 -6.80 -9.74
C ALA A 137 -22.00 -5.40 -9.29
N LYS A 138 -22.81 -4.36 -9.55
CA LYS A 138 -22.56 -2.98 -9.09
C LYS A 138 -22.56 -2.88 -7.57
N SER A 139 -23.52 -3.52 -6.91
CA SER A 139 -23.62 -3.53 -5.45
C SER A 139 -22.42 -4.23 -4.81
N LEU A 140 -22.02 -5.39 -5.35
CA LEU A 140 -20.84 -6.12 -4.89
C LEU A 140 -19.55 -5.32 -5.11
N ALA A 141 -19.38 -4.68 -6.27
CA ALA A 141 -18.22 -3.83 -6.55
C ALA A 141 -18.13 -2.64 -5.58
N ALA A 142 -19.26 -2.04 -5.19
CA ALA A 142 -19.29 -0.98 -4.19
C ALA A 142 -18.87 -1.48 -2.79
N VAL A 143 -19.33 -2.66 -2.37
CA VAL A 143 -18.92 -3.28 -1.11
C VAL A 143 -17.42 -3.60 -1.11
N ILE A 144 -16.92 -4.18 -2.21
CA ILE A 144 -15.50 -4.47 -2.39
C ILE A 144 -14.66 -3.19 -2.30
N PHE A 145 -15.11 -2.11 -2.95
CA PHE A 145 -14.43 -0.81 -2.88
C PHE A 145 -14.36 -0.26 -1.44
N LEU A 146 -15.46 -0.30 -0.69
CA LEU A 146 -15.49 0.14 0.71
C LEU A 146 -14.57 -0.70 1.59
N PHE A 147 -14.59 -2.03 1.40
CA PHE A 147 -13.68 -2.93 2.10
C PHE A 147 -12.21 -2.61 1.79
N SER A 148 -11.89 -2.36 0.52
CA SER A 148 -10.54 -1.96 0.10
C SER A 148 -10.05 -0.66 0.75
N ILE A 149 -10.93 0.32 0.96
CA ILE A 149 -10.61 1.54 1.73
C ILE A 149 -10.25 1.18 3.16
N LEU A 150 -11.09 0.38 3.82
CA LEU A 150 -10.92 0.01 5.22
C LEU A 150 -9.64 -0.80 5.43
N ILE A 151 -9.38 -1.82 4.62
CA ILE A 151 -8.20 -2.66 4.77
C ILE A 151 -6.90 -1.90 4.44
N ALA A 152 -6.91 -0.95 3.50
CA ALA A 152 -5.76 -0.10 3.22
C ALA A 152 -5.36 0.79 4.41
N GLN A 153 -6.34 1.22 5.22
CA GLN A 153 -6.14 2.08 6.38
C GLN A 153 -6.02 1.30 7.70
N PHE A 154 -6.23 -0.01 7.67
CA PHE A 154 -6.26 -0.83 8.86
C PHE A 154 -4.85 -0.93 9.50
N PRO A 155 -4.69 -0.53 10.78
CA PRO A 155 -3.36 -0.35 11.38
C PRO A 155 -2.72 -1.64 11.92
N LEU A 156 -3.47 -2.74 11.99
CA LEU A 156 -2.99 -4.01 12.54
C LEU A 156 -2.72 -5.05 11.44
N GLY A 157 -1.93 -6.07 11.77
CA GLY A 157 -1.51 -7.11 10.83
C GLY A 157 -0.32 -6.71 9.97
N ASP A 158 -0.05 -7.50 8.93
CA ASP A 158 1.02 -7.20 7.97
C ASP A 158 0.56 -6.12 6.99
N LYS A 159 1.11 -4.90 7.15
CA LYS A 159 0.80 -3.76 6.27
C LYS A 159 1.01 -4.09 4.79
N ALA A 160 2.03 -4.87 4.45
CA ALA A 160 2.30 -5.22 3.05
C ALA A 160 1.15 -6.05 2.47
N SER A 161 0.63 -7.02 3.21
CA SER A 161 -0.50 -7.85 2.79
C SER A 161 -1.82 -7.06 2.75
N ASN A 162 -2.08 -6.19 3.74
CA ASN A 162 -3.26 -5.31 3.73
C ASN A 162 -3.34 -4.46 2.45
N ILE A 163 -2.20 -3.91 2.00
CA ILE A 163 -2.13 -3.12 0.76
C ILE A 163 -2.37 -4.00 -0.49
N GLU A 164 -1.83 -5.22 -0.55
CA GLU A 164 -2.12 -6.12 -1.69
C GLU A 164 -3.60 -6.52 -1.78
N ILE A 165 -4.25 -6.75 -0.63
CA ILE A 165 -5.69 -7.04 -0.55
C ILE A 165 -6.48 -5.82 -1.04
N ALA A 166 -6.12 -4.61 -0.59
CA ALA A 166 -6.77 -3.37 -1.03
C ALA A 166 -6.65 -3.16 -2.54
N ILE A 167 -5.43 -3.26 -3.08
CA ILE A 167 -5.15 -3.15 -4.52
C ILE A 167 -6.00 -4.14 -5.31
N THR A 168 -6.07 -5.39 -4.85
CA THR A 168 -6.89 -6.42 -5.50
C THR A 168 -8.36 -6.03 -5.55
N GLY A 169 -8.94 -5.57 -4.43
CA GLY A 169 -10.33 -5.15 -4.42
C GLY A 169 -10.59 -3.90 -5.26
N TYR A 170 -9.69 -2.91 -5.26
CA TYR A 170 -9.81 -1.72 -6.10
C TYR A 170 -9.81 -2.07 -7.59
N GLU A 171 -8.85 -2.90 -8.03
CA GLU A 171 -8.74 -3.36 -9.42
C GLU A 171 -9.98 -4.17 -9.85
N VAL A 172 -10.48 -5.04 -8.97
CA VAL A 172 -11.72 -5.79 -9.24
C VAL A 172 -12.93 -4.86 -9.33
N ALA A 173 -13.08 -3.91 -8.41
CA ALA A 173 -14.18 -2.94 -8.46
C ALA A 173 -14.16 -2.10 -9.76
N LEU A 174 -12.97 -1.75 -10.28
CA LEU A 174 -12.81 -1.05 -11.56
C LEU A 174 -13.28 -1.86 -12.79
N THR A 175 -13.50 -3.17 -12.67
CA THR A 175 -14.07 -3.98 -13.78
C THR A 175 -15.56 -3.71 -14.00
N VAL A 176 -16.25 -3.21 -12.97
CA VAL A 176 -17.69 -2.90 -12.99
C VAL A 176 -17.93 -1.40 -12.95
N VAL A 177 -17.25 -0.70 -12.04
CA VAL A 177 -17.31 0.75 -11.92
C VAL A 177 -16.50 1.33 -13.06
N THR A 178 -17.15 1.88 -14.08
CA THR A 178 -16.48 2.46 -15.26
C THR A 178 -16.61 3.98 -15.29
N ARG A 179 -15.63 4.66 -15.93
CA ARG A 179 -15.68 6.11 -16.13
C ARG A 179 -16.96 6.60 -16.82
N LYS A 180 -17.54 5.79 -17.71
CA LYS A 180 -18.72 6.17 -18.49
C LYS A 180 -20.00 6.12 -17.65
N GLU A 181 -20.16 5.06 -16.86
CA GLU A 181 -21.41 4.83 -16.12
C GLU A 181 -21.39 5.51 -14.75
N LEU A 182 -20.25 5.49 -14.08
CA LEU A 182 -20.08 5.95 -12.70
C LEU A 182 -18.80 6.79 -12.57
N PRO A 183 -18.72 7.95 -13.26
CA PRO A 183 -17.48 8.73 -13.40
C PRO A 183 -16.86 9.11 -12.05
N GLU A 184 -17.66 9.59 -11.11
CA GLU A 184 -17.20 10.03 -9.78
C GLU A 184 -16.67 8.85 -8.96
N GLN A 185 -17.42 7.76 -8.86
CA GLN A 185 -17.00 6.55 -8.13
C GLN A 185 -15.75 5.93 -8.76
N TRP A 186 -15.67 5.92 -10.09
CA TRP A 186 -14.50 5.48 -10.82
C TRP A 186 -13.27 6.33 -10.49
N ALA A 187 -13.40 7.66 -10.47
CA ALA A 187 -12.31 8.58 -10.13
C ALA A 187 -11.88 8.45 -8.66
N SER A 188 -12.83 8.28 -7.74
CA SER A 188 -12.57 7.98 -6.33
C SER A 188 -11.77 6.69 -6.19
N ASN A 189 -12.17 5.64 -6.90
CA ASN A 189 -11.47 4.35 -6.90
C ASN A 189 -10.05 4.47 -7.47
N GLN A 190 -9.88 5.19 -8.59
CA GLN A 190 -8.55 5.49 -9.15
C GLN A 190 -7.66 6.25 -8.16
N ASN A 191 -8.16 7.29 -7.49
CA ASN A 191 -7.38 8.03 -6.51
C ASN A 191 -6.96 7.14 -5.31
N ASN A 192 -7.85 6.26 -4.83
CA ASN A 192 -7.54 5.33 -3.74
C ASN A 192 -6.56 4.23 -4.16
N LEU A 193 -6.70 3.69 -5.37
CA LEU A 193 -5.75 2.76 -5.96
C LEU A 193 -4.36 3.41 -6.12
N GLY A 194 -4.31 4.68 -6.54
CA GLY A 194 -3.08 5.45 -6.60
C GLY A 194 -2.39 5.61 -5.25
N ASN A 195 -3.16 5.83 -4.17
CA ASN A 195 -2.61 5.83 -2.81
C ASN A 195 -2.04 4.48 -2.43
N ALA A 196 -2.78 3.40 -2.73
CA ALA A 196 -2.35 2.04 -2.42
C ALA A 196 -1.06 1.66 -3.17
N TYR A 197 -0.92 2.01 -4.45
CA TYR A 197 0.32 1.79 -5.20
C TYR A 197 1.49 2.62 -4.66
N ARG A 198 1.29 3.91 -4.34
CA ARG A 198 2.37 4.74 -3.75
C ARG A 198 2.89 4.14 -2.45
N ASP A 199 1.98 3.62 -1.62
CA ASP A 199 2.31 3.06 -0.31
C ASP A 199 2.67 1.56 -0.36
N ARG A 200 2.65 0.94 -1.55
CA ARG A 200 2.90 -0.48 -1.77
C ARG A 200 4.36 -0.86 -1.46
N ILE A 201 4.50 -1.80 -0.53
CA ILE A 201 5.80 -2.29 -0.05
C ILE A 201 6.38 -3.38 -0.98
N LYS A 202 5.53 -4.23 -1.56
CA LYS A 202 5.95 -5.31 -2.46
C LYS A 202 6.15 -4.81 -3.89
N GLY A 203 6.87 -5.58 -4.70
CA GLY A 203 7.15 -5.25 -6.09
C GLY A 203 8.28 -4.24 -6.27
N GLN A 204 8.42 -3.71 -7.48
CA GLN A 204 9.44 -2.71 -7.78
C GLN A 204 8.91 -1.32 -7.44
N LYS A 205 9.53 -0.64 -6.46
CA LYS A 205 9.12 0.70 -6.02
C LYS A 205 8.99 1.71 -7.18
N ALA A 206 9.88 1.63 -8.17
CA ALA A 206 9.80 2.49 -9.35
C ALA A 206 8.50 2.29 -10.12
N GLN A 207 8.11 1.04 -10.40
CA GLN A 207 6.88 0.72 -11.11
C GLN A 207 5.64 1.12 -10.29
N ASN A 208 5.65 0.83 -8.99
CA ASN A 208 4.55 1.21 -8.10
C ASN A 208 4.27 2.72 -8.14
N LEU A 209 5.32 3.55 -8.23
CA LEU A 209 5.16 5.00 -8.34
C LEU A 209 4.61 5.44 -9.71
N GLU A 210 4.99 4.77 -10.80
CA GLU A 210 4.39 5.04 -12.12
C GLU A 210 2.91 4.63 -12.15
N ASP A 211 2.56 3.48 -11.56
CA ASP A 211 1.16 3.02 -11.46
C ASP A 211 0.33 4.01 -10.62
N ALA A 212 0.89 4.53 -9.52
CA ALA A 212 0.26 5.56 -8.70
C ALA A 212 0.00 6.85 -9.50
N ILE A 213 1.01 7.36 -10.22
CA ILE A 213 0.90 8.54 -11.07
C ILE A 213 -0.20 8.35 -12.12
N ALA A 214 -0.22 7.19 -12.80
CA ALA A 214 -1.24 6.88 -13.80
C ALA A 214 -2.65 6.91 -13.19
N CYS A 215 -2.84 6.30 -12.02
CA CYS A 215 -4.12 6.29 -11.32
C CYS A 215 -4.59 7.72 -10.94
N TYR A 216 -3.71 8.57 -10.41
CA TYR A 216 -4.08 9.95 -10.09
C TYR A 216 -4.42 10.76 -11.35
N GLN A 217 -3.68 10.60 -12.44
CA GLN A 217 -3.99 11.25 -13.72
C GLN A 217 -5.34 10.81 -14.27
N LEU A 218 -5.69 9.52 -14.14
CA LEU A 218 -7.00 9.00 -14.48
C LEU A 218 -8.10 9.64 -13.63
N ALA A 219 -7.91 9.75 -12.32
CA ALA A 219 -8.86 10.44 -11.43
C ALA A 219 -9.04 11.93 -11.81
N LEU A 220 -7.96 12.65 -12.12
CA LEU A 220 -7.99 14.05 -12.58
C LEU A 220 -8.62 14.26 -13.95
N ALA A 221 -8.85 13.19 -14.72
CA ALA A 221 -9.64 13.26 -15.96
C ALA A 221 -11.15 13.38 -15.69
N VAL A 222 -11.60 13.20 -14.45
CA VAL A 222 -12.98 13.39 -14.00
C VAL A 222 -13.07 14.49 -12.96
N TYR A 223 -12.21 14.43 -11.94
CA TYR A 223 -12.09 15.49 -10.96
C TYR A 223 -11.44 16.69 -11.63
N THR A 224 -12.24 17.70 -11.96
CA THR A 224 -11.77 19.02 -12.37
C THR A 224 -11.96 20.01 -11.23
N ARG A 225 -11.23 21.13 -11.28
CA ARG A 225 -11.35 22.19 -10.27
C ARG A 225 -12.79 22.72 -10.18
N GLU A 226 -13.51 22.79 -11.29
CA GLU A 226 -14.85 23.38 -11.36
C GLU A 226 -15.93 22.42 -10.86
N ALA A 227 -15.84 21.14 -11.21
CA ALA A 227 -16.87 20.15 -10.88
C ALA A 227 -16.65 19.52 -9.50
N PHE A 228 -15.39 19.26 -9.14
CA PHE A 228 -15.01 18.55 -7.91
C PHE A 228 -13.80 19.23 -7.26
N PRO A 229 -13.91 20.49 -6.82
CA PRO A 229 -12.76 21.28 -6.36
C PRO A 229 -11.96 20.61 -5.25
N VAL A 230 -12.65 19.99 -4.28
CA VAL A 230 -12.03 19.35 -3.12
C VAL A 230 -11.28 18.08 -3.53
N ASP A 231 -11.92 17.19 -4.28
CA ASP A 231 -11.31 15.96 -4.76
C ASP A 231 -10.17 16.22 -5.74
N TRP A 232 -10.33 17.20 -6.63
CA TRP A 232 -9.29 17.65 -7.53
C TRP A 232 -8.06 18.11 -6.75
N ALA A 233 -8.22 18.99 -5.75
CA ALA A 233 -7.09 19.48 -4.96
C ALA A 233 -6.44 18.38 -4.12
N MET A 234 -7.22 17.42 -3.61
CA MET A 234 -6.70 16.24 -2.94
C MET A 234 -5.86 15.38 -3.88
N THR A 235 -6.38 15.06 -5.06
CA THR A 235 -5.67 14.23 -6.04
C THR A 235 -4.43 14.94 -6.58
N GLN A 236 -4.47 16.27 -6.78
CA GLN A 236 -3.28 17.05 -7.12
C GLN A 236 -2.20 16.94 -6.04
N ASN A 237 -2.55 17.10 -4.76
CA ASN A 237 -1.58 16.91 -3.68
C ASN A 237 -0.99 15.48 -3.67
N ASN A 238 -1.81 14.45 -3.91
CA ASN A 238 -1.34 13.06 -3.94
C ASN A 238 -0.42 12.78 -5.15
N LEU A 239 -0.75 13.35 -6.30
CA LEU A 239 0.08 13.31 -7.50
C LEU A 239 1.42 14.01 -7.27
N GLY A 240 1.41 15.17 -6.60
CA GLY A 240 2.62 15.87 -6.21
C GLY A 240 3.55 15.04 -5.32
N LEU A 241 2.99 14.27 -4.37
CA LEU A 241 3.76 13.33 -3.55
C LEU A 241 4.37 12.21 -4.39
N ALA A 242 3.59 11.64 -5.31
CA ALA A 242 4.09 10.59 -6.20
C ALA A 242 5.22 11.09 -7.11
N TYR A 243 5.15 12.32 -7.62
CA TYR A 243 6.24 12.94 -8.37
C TYR A 243 7.47 13.22 -7.50
N LEU A 244 7.30 13.70 -6.27
CA LEU A 244 8.40 13.94 -5.34
C LEU A 244 9.21 12.65 -5.07
N ASP A 245 8.50 11.54 -4.88
CA ASP A 245 9.06 10.21 -4.60
C ASP A 245 9.53 9.46 -5.86
N ARG A 246 9.13 9.91 -7.05
CA ARG A 246 9.36 9.23 -8.34
C ARG A 246 10.85 8.97 -8.59
N ILE A 247 11.15 7.70 -8.86
CA ILE A 247 12.52 7.22 -9.10
C ILE A 247 12.92 7.34 -10.58
N THR A 248 11.98 7.12 -11.50
CA THR A 248 12.25 7.19 -12.93
C THR A 248 12.19 8.62 -13.47
N GLY A 249 12.71 8.84 -14.68
CA GLY A 249 12.75 10.16 -15.30
C GLY A 249 13.83 11.07 -14.72
N GLN A 250 13.77 12.36 -15.06
CA GLN A 250 14.73 13.34 -14.57
C GLN A 250 14.26 13.88 -13.22
N LYS A 251 15.04 13.69 -12.15
CA LYS A 251 14.70 14.17 -10.80
C LYS A 251 14.35 15.66 -10.77
N ALA A 252 15.03 16.48 -11.57
CA ALA A 252 14.73 17.91 -11.69
C ALA A 252 13.30 18.16 -12.20
N GLN A 253 12.88 17.48 -13.27
CA GLN A 253 11.53 17.61 -13.81
C GLN A 253 10.48 17.08 -12.84
N ASN A 254 10.74 15.93 -12.20
CA ASN A 254 9.83 15.37 -11.20
C ASN A 254 9.57 16.36 -10.05
N LEU A 255 10.58 17.13 -9.62
CA LEU A 255 10.43 18.17 -8.61
C LEU A 255 9.59 19.35 -9.11
N GLU A 256 9.76 19.79 -10.36
CA GLU A 256 8.90 20.84 -10.94
C GLU A 256 7.44 20.37 -11.06
N ASP A 257 7.21 19.13 -11.49
CA ASP A 257 5.87 18.56 -11.60
C ASP A 257 5.21 18.46 -10.21
N ALA A 258 5.96 18.07 -9.18
CA ALA A 258 5.48 18.07 -7.80
C ALA A 258 5.09 19.47 -7.30
N ILE A 259 5.95 20.46 -7.52
CA ILE A 259 5.70 21.86 -7.17
C ILE A 259 4.42 22.37 -7.85
N ALA A 260 4.27 22.12 -9.15
CA ALA A 260 3.08 22.52 -9.91
C ALA A 260 1.80 21.89 -9.32
N CYS A 261 1.83 20.59 -9.01
CA CYS A 261 0.70 19.89 -8.41
C CYS A 261 0.32 20.47 -7.04
N TYR A 262 1.29 20.77 -6.17
CA TYR A 262 1.00 21.38 -4.87
C TYR A 262 0.45 22.81 -4.99
N GLN A 263 0.98 23.61 -5.92
CA GLN A 263 0.45 24.95 -6.19
C GLN A 263 -1.00 24.89 -6.66
N LEU A 264 -1.34 23.96 -7.56
CA LEU A 264 -2.72 23.72 -7.99
C LEU A 264 -3.62 23.33 -6.82
N ALA A 265 -3.17 22.41 -5.95
CA ALA A 265 -3.93 22.01 -4.76
C ALA A 265 -4.22 23.20 -3.81
N LEU A 266 -3.28 24.14 -3.66
CA LEU A 266 -3.42 25.34 -2.84
C LEU A 266 -4.40 26.38 -3.41
N GLU A 267 -4.85 26.24 -4.66
CA GLU A 267 -5.90 27.10 -5.22
C GLU A 267 -7.29 26.83 -4.62
N VAL A 268 -7.48 25.66 -3.99
CA VAL A 268 -8.74 25.26 -3.33
C VAL A 268 -8.52 25.06 -1.83
N ARG A 269 -7.42 24.40 -1.46
CA ARG A 269 -7.04 24.23 -0.05
C ARG A 269 -6.53 25.57 0.44
N THR A 270 -7.36 26.28 1.18
CA THR A 270 -6.96 27.53 1.83
C THR A 270 -6.89 27.33 3.34
N ARG A 271 -6.18 28.22 4.03
CA ARG A 271 -6.10 28.19 5.49
C ARG A 271 -7.48 28.25 6.15
N ASP A 272 -8.41 29.01 5.59
CA ASP A 272 -9.71 29.27 6.20
C ASP A 272 -10.70 28.12 5.99
N THR A 273 -10.64 27.47 4.83
CA THR A 273 -11.58 26.39 4.47
C THR A 273 -11.08 25.01 4.84
N PHE A 274 -9.78 24.76 4.69
CA PHE A 274 -9.16 23.44 4.91
C PHE A 274 -7.81 23.59 5.62
N PRO A 275 -7.76 24.12 6.86
CA PRO A 275 -6.51 24.49 7.53
C PRO A 275 -5.49 23.36 7.59
N ILE A 276 -5.93 22.14 7.92
CA ILE A 276 -5.07 20.97 8.08
C ILE A 276 -4.51 20.51 6.72
N ASP A 277 -5.36 20.44 5.69
CA ASP A 277 -4.94 20.04 4.35
C ASP A 277 -4.06 21.09 3.67
N TRP A 278 -4.37 22.37 3.89
CA TRP A 278 -3.56 23.49 3.45
C TRP A 278 -2.17 23.42 4.08
N ALA A 279 -2.08 23.23 5.40
CA ALA A 279 -0.79 23.09 6.09
C ALA A 279 0.01 21.87 5.59
N ARG A 280 -0.66 20.75 5.30
CA ARG A 280 -0.03 19.56 4.70
C ARG A 280 0.56 19.86 3.34
N THR A 281 -0.22 20.52 2.48
CA THR A 281 0.22 20.87 1.12
C THR A 281 1.35 21.92 1.17
N GLN A 282 1.30 22.89 2.08
CA GLN A 282 2.40 23.83 2.31
C GLN A 282 3.68 23.12 2.77
N TYR A 283 3.59 22.21 3.74
CA TYR A 283 4.74 21.40 4.18
C TYR A 283 5.36 20.61 3.01
N ASN A 284 4.53 19.96 2.18
CA ASN A 284 5.00 19.20 1.02
C ASN A 284 5.64 20.09 -0.06
N LEU A 285 5.05 21.27 -0.31
CA LEU A 285 5.60 22.27 -1.22
C LEU A 285 6.96 22.78 -0.71
N GLY A 286 7.09 23.01 0.59
CA GLY A 286 8.36 23.36 1.24
C GLY A 286 9.44 22.30 1.02
N ASN A 287 9.08 21.01 1.15
CA ASN A 287 10.00 19.90 0.88
C ASN A 287 10.45 19.89 -0.59
N ALA A 288 9.51 20.07 -1.52
CA ALA A 288 9.82 20.11 -2.95
C ALA A 288 10.75 21.28 -3.30
N TYR A 289 10.52 22.47 -2.73
CA TYR A 289 11.43 23.61 -2.90
C TYR A 289 12.81 23.38 -2.28
N LEU A 290 12.86 22.75 -1.09
CA LEU A 290 14.12 22.43 -0.42
C LEU A 290 14.99 21.45 -1.23
N GLU A 291 14.37 20.53 -1.97
CA GLU A 291 15.03 19.56 -2.85
C GLU A 291 15.24 20.05 -4.28
N ARG A 292 14.57 21.15 -4.68
CA ARG A 292 14.55 21.66 -6.05
C ARG A 292 15.94 21.89 -6.62
N ILE A 293 16.19 21.27 -7.78
CA ILE A 293 17.49 21.30 -8.49
C ILE A 293 17.59 22.50 -9.44
N THR A 294 16.48 22.89 -10.07
CA THR A 294 16.47 24.00 -11.04
C THR A 294 16.33 25.35 -10.34
N GLY A 295 16.70 26.42 -11.05
CA GLY A 295 16.67 27.79 -10.52
C GLY A 295 17.81 28.08 -9.54
N GLU A 296 17.77 29.27 -8.93
CA GLU A 296 18.79 29.67 -7.97
C GLU A 296 18.57 28.99 -6.62
N LYS A 297 19.60 28.32 -6.10
CA LYS A 297 19.54 27.63 -4.80
C LYS A 297 19.12 28.55 -3.66
N ALA A 298 19.56 29.80 -3.68
CA ALA A 298 19.15 30.81 -2.70
C ALA A 298 17.63 31.04 -2.74
N GLN A 299 17.08 31.28 -3.93
CA GLN A 299 15.64 31.50 -4.10
C GLN A 299 14.80 30.27 -3.74
N ASN A 300 15.28 29.06 -4.06
CA ASN A 300 14.60 27.83 -3.68
C ASN A 300 14.44 27.71 -2.15
N LEU A 301 15.46 28.10 -1.38
CA LEU A 301 15.40 28.12 0.08
C LEU A 301 14.47 29.22 0.60
N GLU A 302 14.47 30.40 -0.01
CA GLU A 302 13.53 31.48 0.33
C GLU A 302 12.09 31.16 -0.05
N ASN A 303 11.84 30.22 -0.97
CA ASN A 303 10.50 29.70 -1.24
C ASN A 303 10.11 28.60 -0.23
N ALA A 304 11.07 27.77 0.21
CA ALA A 304 10.80 26.68 1.15
C ALA A 304 10.47 27.17 2.57
N ILE A 305 11.22 28.16 3.08
CA ILE A 305 11.07 28.67 4.46
C ILE A 305 9.63 29.16 4.74
N PRO A 306 9.03 30.05 3.92
CA PRO A 306 7.66 30.51 4.13
C PRO A 306 6.63 29.37 4.09
N CYS A 307 6.84 28.36 3.24
CA CYS A 307 5.94 27.21 3.18
C CYS A 307 5.89 26.46 4.53
N TYR A 308 7.05 26.23 5.16
CA TYR A 308 7.08 25.60 6.49
C TYR A 308 6.50 26.51 7.58
N GLU A 309 6.77 27.82 7.54
CA GLU A 309 6.19 28.77 8.49
C GLU A 309 4.66 28.82 8.39
N LEU A 310 4.12 28.79 7.17
CA LEU A 310 2.69 28.69 6.91
C LEU A 310 2.12 27.38 7.47
N ALA A 311 2.79 26.24 7.25
CA ALA A 311 2.36 24.96 7.85
C ALA A 311 2.38 24.99 9.39
N LEU A 312 3.41 25.59 10.01
CA LEU A 312 3.52 25.77 11.47
C LEU A 312 2.48 26.72 12.06
N SER A 313 1.83 27.55 11.25
CA SER A 313 0.71 28.38 11.70
C SER A 313 -0.57 27.58 12.00
N VAL A 314 -0.61 26.31 11.60
CA VAL A 314 -1.70 25.35 11.86
C VAL A 314 -1.20 24.17 12.69
N TYR A 315 -0.07 23.58 12.29
CA TYR A 315 0.56 22.52 13.06
C TYR A 315 1.21 23.12 14.30
N THR A 316 0.48 23.18 15.41
CA THR A 316 1.04 23.55 16.71
C THR A 316 1.58 22.33 17.43
N ARG A 317 2.47 22.55 18.42
CA ARG A 317 3.01 21.46 19.25
C ARG A 317 1.90 20.73 20.00
N GLU A 318 0.88 21.43 20.43
CA GLU A 318 -0.21 20.90 21.25
C GLU A 318 -1.19 20.06 20.42
N ALA A 319 -1.59 20.56 19.25
CA ALA A 319 -2.61 19.91 18.42
C ALA A 319 -2.01 18.81 17.51
N PHE A 320 -0.79 19.03 17.01
CA PHE A 320 -0.15 18.16 16.02
C PHE A 320 1.34 17.96 16.32
N PRO A 321 1.72 17.41 17.49
CA PRO A 321 3.11 17.36 17.95
C PRO A 321 4.08 16.75 16.93
N VAL A 322 3.68 15.63 16.29
CA VAL A 322 4.49 14.93 15.29
C VAL A 322 4.68 15.76 14.01
N HIS A 323 3.59 16.31 13.46
CA HIS A 323 3.66 17.14 12.25
C HIS A 323 4.40 18.47 12.51
N TRP A 324 4.18 19.09 13.67
CA TRP A 324 4.92 20.28 14.09
C TRP A 324 6.41 19.98 14.20
N ALA A 325 6.81 18.90 14.87
CA ALA A 325 8.22 18.54 15.04
C ALA A 325 8.92 18.20 13.72
N GLY A 326 8.23 17.49 12.81
CA GLY A 326 8.73 17.22 11.46
C GLY A 326 8.86 18.49 10.60
N THR A 327 7.91 19.42 10.72
CA THR A 327 7.96 20.71 10.01
C THR A 327 9.09 21.59 10.57
N GLN A 328 9.26 21.65 11.89
CA GLN A 328 10.39 22.32 12.53
C GLN A 328 11.73 21.74 12.06
N TYR A 329 11.83 20.42 11.95
CA TYR A 329 13.07 19.79 11.48
C TYR A 329 13.43 20.22 10.06
N ASN A 330 12.47 20.25 9.14
CA ASN A 330 12.71 20.66 7.76
C ASN A 330 12.92 22.18 7.61
N LEU A 331 12.25 22.99 8.43
CA LEU A 331 12.54 24.42 8.54
C LEU A 331 13.97 24.67 9.02
N GLY A 332 14.42 23.93 10.04
CA GLY A 332 15.80 23.95 10.52
C GLY A 332 16.80 23.57 9.42
N ASN A 333 16.50 22.54 8.62
CA ASN A 333 17.31 22.16 7.46
C ASN A 333 17.37 23.26 6.39
N ALA A 334 16.28 24.00 6.18
CA ALA A 334 16.24 25.11 5.25
C ALA A 334 17.10 26.28 5.76
N TYR A 335 16.97 26.65 7.03
CA TYR A 335 17.81 27.68 7.67
C TYR A 335 19.30 27.31 7.67
N LEU A 336 19.64 26.06 7.98
CA LEU A 336 21.01 25.55 7.94
C LEU A 336 21.66 25.71 6.55
N LYS A 337 20.88 25.52 5.49
CA LYS A 337 21.32 25.62 4.09
C LYS A 337 21.21 27.03 3.52
N ARG A 338 20.51 27.95 4.21
CA ARG A 338 20.16 29.30 3.74
C ARG A 338 21.41 30.12 3.41
N ILE A 339 21.42 30.69 2.21
CA ILE A 339 22.56 31.45 1.66
C ILE A 339 22.41 32.95 1.93
N ILE A 340 21.18 33.46 1.90
CA ILE A 340 20.87 34.87 2.13
C ILE A 340 20.86 35.17 3.64
N GLY A 341 21.27 36.38 4.00
CA GLY A 341 21.30 36.84 5.39
C GLY A 341 22.63 36.57 6.11
N GLN A 342 22.65 36.79 7.41
CA GLN A 342 23.83 36.56 8.23
C GLN A 342 23.94 35.08 8.61
N LYS A 343 25.08 34.46 8.29
CA LYS A 343 25.31 33.04 8.58
C LYS A 343 25.10 32.67 10.06
N ALA A 344 25.50 33.55 10.98
CA ALA A 344 25.29 33.33 12.41
C ALA A 344 23.80 33.23 12.76
N GLN A 345 22.98 34.15 12.27
CA GLN A 345 21.53 34.14 12.49
C GLN A 345 20.89 32.87 11.91
N ASN A 346 21.23 32.51 10.67
CA ASN A 346 20.70 31.31 10.02
C ASN A 346 21.02 30.04 10.83
N LEU A 347 22.20 29.97 11.47
CA LEU A 347 22.55 28.85 12.34
C LEU A 347 21.78 28.88 13.67
N GLU A 348 21.57 30.06 14.26
CA GLU A 348 20.75 30.21 15.47
C GLU A 348 19.30 29.79 15.22
N ASP A 349 18.71 30.21 14.10
CA ASP A 349 17.35 29.85 13.70
C ASP A 349 17.24 28.33 13.47
N ALA A 350 18.23 27.73 12.80
CA ALA A 350 18.29 26.27 12.62
C ALA A 350 18.38 25.53 13.96
N ILE A 351 19.24 25.99 14.88
CA ILE A 351 19.37 25.40 16.23
C ILE A 351 18.06 25.51 17.01
N ALA A 352 17.36 26.64 16.92
CA ALA A 352 16.07 26.84 17.57
C ALA A 352 15.01 25.87 17.04
N CYS A 353 14.96 25.66 15.72
CA CYS A 353 14.08 24.68 15.08
C CYS A 353 14.40 23.25 15.54
N TYR A 354 15.67 22.84 15.55
CA TYR A 354 16.05 21.50 15.99
C TYR A 354 15.78 21.26 17.48
N LYS A 355 15.99 22.27 18.35
CA LYS A 355 15.60 22.20 19.76
C LYS A 355 14.08 22.01 19.91
N SER A 356 13.30 22.66 19.06
CA SER A 356 11.84 22.50 19.02
C SER A 356 11.46 21.06 18.65
N THR A 357 12.08 20.48 17.62
CA THR A 357 11.88 19.06 17.24
C THR A 357 12.19 18.09 18.39
N LEU A 358 13.30 18.28 19.10
CA LEU A 358 13.71 17.43 20.24
C LEU A 358 12.76 17.53 21.45
N ALA A 359 11.91 18.55 21.52
CA ALA A 359 10.90 18.68 22.57
C ALA A 359 9.70 17.74 22.39
N VAL A 360 9.62 17.04 21.25
CA VAL A 360 8.60 16.01 20.95
C VAL A 360 9.26 14.66 20.75
N PHE A 361 10.33 14.60 19.94
CA PHE A 361 11.07 13.35 19.72
C PHE A 361 12.20 13.24 20.73
N THR A 362 11.87 12.73 21.91
CA THR A 362 12.85 12.39 22.95
C THR A 362 13.30 10.94 22.81
N ARG A 363 14.45 10.62 23.41
CA ARG A 363 14.99 9.25 23.45
C ARG A 363 14.08 8.26 24.19
N ASP A 364 13.07 8.75 24.91
CA ASP A 364 12.11 7.93 25.64
C ASP A 364 10.82 7.68 24.82
N THR A 365 10.64 8.37 23.68
CA THR A 365 9.47 8.25 22.79
C THR A 365 9.67 7.28 21.61
N PHE A 366 10.87 6.72 21.44
CA PHE A 366 11.24 5.65 20.50
C PHE A 366 12.30 4.77 21.14
#